data_AF-A0A2N2G4L4-F1
#
_entry.id   AF-A0A2N2G4L4-F1
#
_cell.length_a   1.000
_cell.length_b   1.000
_cell.length_c   1.000
_cell.angle_alpha   90.00
_cell.angle_beta   90.00
_cell.angle_gamma   90.00
#
_symmetry.space_group_name_H-M   'P 1'
#
loop_
_entity.id
_entity.type
_entity.pdbx_description
1 polymer ?
#
loop_
_entity_poly.entity_id
_entity_poly.type
_entity_poly.pdbx_seq_one_letter_code
_entity_poly.pdbx_strand_id
1 'polypeptide(L)'
;LLLTQLKGVDGNVYALAQGTILSQENKTTGLIYNGAIIENELDFSLQEEQDITLSLYKADAKNADLIETKINQEFGQKTAQAIDTRTIIATKPENMSIVKFLAIIQNIEIDSSFKQKIIIDTAKETIIVGGDVVIKPVTITKDAFTIRIKQTNLDENQWNDPAINQGRDIGDDAKIDQKPVVVNLDNALVNTKKEPTISDLMRAMKVMKLPITDIIDAIKMLRDLGAIDVEMEIRG
;
A
#
# COMPACT_ATOMS: atom_id res chain seq x y z
N LEU A 1 -16.05 -36.30 0.67
CA LEU A 1 -15.36 -36.82 1.87
C LEU A 1 -16.41 -37.37 2.83
N LEU A 2 -16.14 -38.50 3.50
CA LEU A 2 -16.94 -38.95 4.64
C LEU A 2 -16.70 -38.02 5.85
N LEU A 3 -17.64 -37.93 6.79
CA LEU A 3 -17.51 -37.13 8.00
C LEU A 3 -16.16 -37.43 8.70
N THR A 4 -15.30 -36.42 8.86
CA THR A 4 -13.94 -36.59 9.39
C THR A 4 -13.80 -35.87 10.72
N GLN A 5 -13.39 -36.61 11.75
CA GLN A 5 -13.13 -36.05 13.08
C GLN A 5 -11.77 -35.35 13.11
N LEU A 6 -11.75 -34.09 13.53
CA LEU A 6 -10.55 -33.33 13.82
C LEU A 6 -10.29 -33.37 15.33
N LYS A 7 -9.20 -34.03 15.71
CA LYS A 7 -8.83 -34.27 17.10
C LYS A 7 -7.72 -33.33 17.58
N GLY A 8 -7.82 -32.92 18.83
CA GLY A 8 -6.72 -32.27 19.54
C GLY A 8 -5.62 -33.27 19.89
N VAL A 9 -4.47 -32.75 20.32
CA VAL A 9 -3.33 -33.55 20.81
C VAL A 9 -3.66 -34.30 22.11
N ASP A 10 -4.72 -33.90 22.79
CA ASP A 10 -5.30 -34.51 23.98
C ASP A 10 -6.22 -35.72 23.66
N GLY A 11 -6.48 -35.99 22.37
CA GLY A 11 -7.29 -37.10 21.89
C GLY A 11 -8.79 -36.81 21.77
N ASN A 12 -9.25 -35.62 22.19
CA ASN A 12 -10.65 -35.22 22.11
C ASN A 12 -11.01 -34.73 20.69
N VAL A 13 -12.26 -34.93 20.28
CA VAL A 13 -12.78 -34.43 18.99
C VAL A 13 -13.30 -33.02 19.19
N TYR A 14 -12.74 -32.05 18.48
CA TYR A 14 -13.14 -30.63 18.58
C TYR A 14 -14.00 -30.18 17.41
N ALA A 15 -13.75 -30.74 16.22
CA ALA A 15 -14.49 -30.35 15.02
C ALA A 15 -14.73 -31.53 14.09
N LEU A 16 -15.77 -31.39 13.26
CA LEU A 16 -16.12 -32.32 12.20
C LEU A 16 -16.00 -31.61 10.85
N ALA A 17 -15.20 -32.19 9.96
CA ALA A 17 -15.06 -31.71 8.60
C ALA A 17 -15.86 -32.59 7.63
N GLN A 18 -16.70 -31.98 6.79
CA GLN A 18 -17.44 -32.66 5.74
C GLN A 18 -17.55 -31.75 4.51
N GLY A 19 -17.21 -32.28 3.34
CA GLY A 19 -17.32 -31.52 2.10
C GLY A 19 -16.44 -32.05 0.97
N THR A 20 -16.35 -31.25 -0.09
CA THR A 20 -15.43 -31.48 -1.21
C THR A 20 -14.02 -31.06 -0.79
N ILE A 21 -13.06 -31.97 -0.92
CA ILE A 21 -11.63 -31.66 -0.74
C ILE A 21 -11.07 -31.23 -2.10
N LEU A 22 -10.41 -30.08 -2.13
CA LEU A 22 -9.50 -29.73 -3.21
C LEU A 22 -8.11 -30.26 -2.87
N SER A 23 -7.65 -31.30 -3.58
CA SER A 23 -6.30 -31.83 -3.40
C SER A 23 -5.29 -30.86 -4.02
N GLN A 24 -4.24 -30.51 -3.29
CA GLN A 24 -3.07 -29.88 -3.90
C GLN A 24 -2.14 -30.97 -4.50
N GLU A 25 -1.07 -30.57 -5.19
CA GLU A 25 -0.15 -31.50 -5.88
C GLU A 25 0.43 -32.61 -4.97
N ASN A 26 0.43 -32.38 -3.65
CA ASN A 26 0.86 -33.37 -2.67
C ASN A 26 -0.34 -34.19 -2.17
N LYS A 27 -0.26 -35.53 -2.24
CA LYS A 27 -1.38 -36.43 -1.89
C LYS A 27 -1.77 -36.39 -0.40
N THR A 28 -0.97 -35.73 0.43
CA THR A 28 -1.17 -35.59 1.88
C THR A 28 -1.70 -34.22 2.28
N THR A 29 -1.94 -33.30 1.33
CA THR A 29 -2.48 -31.96 1.61
C THR A 29 -3.73 -31.69 0.80
N GLY A 30 -4.72 -31.07 1.44
CA GLY A 30 -5.97 -30.72 0.80
C GLY A 30 -6.67 -29.59 1.53
N LEU A 31 -7.47 -28.82 0.79
CA LEU A 31 -8.27 -27.72 1.31
C LEU A 31 -9.75 -28.13 1.32
N ILE A 32 -10.45 -27.89 2.43
CA ILE A 32 -11.91 -28.05 2.52
C ILE A 32 -12.53 -26.67 2.51
N TYR A 33 -13.38 -26.39 1.52
CA TYR A 33 -14.16 -25.16 1.48
C TYR A 33 -15.14 -25.11 2.67
N ASN A 34 -15.25 -23.94 3.30
CA ASN A 34 -16.00 -23.69 4.55
C ASN A 34 -15.46 -24.36 5.83
N GLY A 35 -14.31 -25.02 5.77
CA GLY A 35 -13.61 -25.53 6.96
C GLY A 35 -14.31 -26.71 7.65
N ALA A 36 -14.39 -26.65 8.97
CA ALA A 36 -14.98 -27.67 9.83
C ALA A 36 -15.99 -27.04 10.81
N ILE A 37 -16.96 -27.84 11.25
CA ILE A 37 -17.95 -27.46 12.26
C ILE A 37 -17.42 -27.84 13.64
N ILE A 38 -17.42 -26.92 14.60
CA ILE A 38 -16.98 -27.17 15.98
C ILE A 38 -18.11 -27.91 16.73
N GLU A 39 -17.80 -29.07 17.31
CA GLU A 39 -18.78 -29.90 18.07
C GLU A 39 -18.56 -29.82 19.58
N ASN A 40 -17.30 -29.71 20.01
CA ASN A 40 -16.95 -29.43 21.40
C ASN A 40 -16.26 -28.09 21.44
N GLU A 41 -17.03 -27.05 21.76
CA GLU A 41 -16.45 -25.75 22.08
C GLU A 41 -15.66 -25.91 23.39
N LEU A 42 -14.45 -25.34 23.45
CA LEU A 42 -13.77 -25.17 24.74
C LEU A 42 -14.66 -24.29 25.61
N ASP A 43 -14.57 -24.42 26.95
CA ASP A 43 -15.22 -23.48 27.88
C ASP A 43 -14.58 -22.08 27.70
N PHE A 44 -15.02 -21.38 26.66
CA PHE A 44 -14.58 -20.05 26.29
C PHE A 44 -15.83 -19.18 26.20
N SER A 45 -15.97 -18.29 27.18
CA SER A 45 -17.05 -17.32 27.23
C SER A 45 -16.47 -15.96 26.88
N LEU A 46 -16.59 -15.56 25.60
CA LEU A 46 -16.18 -14.22 25.19
C LEU A 46 -16.82 -13.15 26.08
N GLN A 47 -18.06 -13.37 26.53
CA GLN A 47 -18.82 -12.46 27.39
C GLN A 47 -18.14 -12.19 28.75
N GLU A 48 -17.33 -13.11 29.25
CA GLU A 48 -16.60 -12.98 30.52
C GLU A 48 -15.27 -12.21 30.36
N GLU A 49 -14.81 -12.03 29.12
CA GLU A 49 -13.57 -11.32 28.83
C GLU A 49 -13.70 -9.81 29.06
N GLN A 50 -12.66 -9.23 29.65
CA GLN A 50 -12.49 -7.77 29.76
C GLN A 50 -11.59 -7.21 28.66
N ASP A 51 -10.64 -8.02 28.18
CA ASP A 51 -9.59 -7.61 27.26
C ASP A 51 -9.69 -8.37 25.94
N ILE A 52 -9.29 -7.70 24.86
CA ILE A 52 -9.14 -8.28 23.53
C ILE A 52 -7.69 -8.06 23.11
N THR A 53 -7.06 -9.13 22.64
CA THR A 53 -5.74 -9.03 22.02
C THR A 53 -5.89 -8.98 20.51
N LEU A 54 -5.54 -7.84 19.91
CA LEU A 54 -5.49 -7.65 18.47
C LEU A 54 -4.06 -7.95 17.99
N SER A 55 -3.95 -8.80 16.96
CA SER A 55 -2.68 -9.09 16.30
C SER A 55 -2.69 -8.52 14.89
N LEU A 56 -1.78 -7.61 14.59
CA LEU A 56 -1.58 -7.09 13.25
C LEU A 56 -1.12 -8.21 12.30
N TYR A 57 -1.66 -8.20 11.08
CA TYR A 57 -1.26 -9.12 10.02
C TYR A 57 0.21 -8.92 9.60
N LYS A 58 0.65 -7.66 9.53
CA LYS A 58 2.04 -7.28 9.25
C LYS A 58 2.57 -6.45 10.41
N ALA A 59 3.68 -6.88 11.00
CA ALA A 59 4.34 -6.14 12.07
C ALA A 59 4.87 -4.80 11.54
N ASP A 60 4.46 -3.70 12.18
CA ASP A 60 4.82 -2.34 11.80
C ASP A 60 4.52 -1.40 12.99
N ALA A 61 5.56 -0.79 13.56
CA ALA A 61 5.43 0.04 14.77
C ALA A 61 4.52 1.26 14.55
N LYS A 62 4.55 1.86 13.35
CA LYS A 62 3.75 3.03 13.01
C LYS A 62 2.27 2.66 12.92
N ASN A 63 1.96 1.50 12.34
CA ASN A 63 0.58 1.01 12.31
C ASN A 63 0.08 0.62 13.70
N ALA A 64 0.92 0.00 14.53
CA ALA A 64 0.52 -0.36 15.89
C ALA A 64 0.15 0.89 16.71
N ASP A 65 0.99 1.94 16.65
CA ASP A 65 0.75 3.24 17.28
C ASP A 65 -0.49 3.97 16.72
N LEU A 66 -0.69 3.93 15.39
CA LEU A 66 -1.87 4.49 14.73
C LEU A 66 -3.17 3.82 15.19
N ILE A 67 -3.18 2.49 15.27
CA ILE A 67 -4.36 1.72 15.70
C ILE A 67 -4.64 2.00 17.19
N GLU A 68 -3.65 1.98 18.07
CA GLU A 68 -3.80 2.38 19.47
C GLU A 68 -4.44 3.77 19.57
N THR A 69 -3.88 4.74 18.85
CA THR A 69 -4.35 6.12 18.86
C THR A 69 -5.80 6.23 18.41
N LYS A 70 -6.17 5.55 17.32
CA LYS A 70 -7.53 5.57 16.76
C LYS A 70 -8.55 4.90 17.69
N ILE A 71 -8.20 3.76 18.31
CA ILE A 71 -9.07 3.12 19.31
C ILE A 71 -9.27 4.07 20.50
N ASN A 72 -8.21 4.62 21.05
CA ASN A 72 -8.30 5.53 22.19
C ASN A 72 -9.11 6.81 21.88
N GLN A 73 -9.02 7.31 20.64
CA GLN A 73 -9.83 8.45 20.17
C GLN A 73 -11.32 8.10 20.08
N GLU A 74 -11.67 6.94 19.51
CA GLU A 74 -13.06 6.51 19.35
C GLU A 74 -13.79 6.37 20.70
N PHE A 75 -13.07 5.89 21.73
CA PHE A 75 -13.64 5.72 23.08
C PHE A 75 -13.42 6.92 24.01
N GLY A 76 -12.63 7.92 23.62
CA GLY A 76 -12.33 9.10 24.43
C GLY A 76 -11.56 8.82 25.72
N GLN A 77 -10.97 7.63 25.86
CA GLN A 77 -10.20 7.19 27.03
C GLN A 77 -9.15 6.16 26.60
N LYS A 78 -8.21 5.84 27.50
CA LYS A 78 -7.15 4.85 27.23
C LYS A 78 -7.71 3.42 27.34
N THR A 79 -8.36 2.94 26.29
CA THR A 79 -8.85 1.55 26.18
C THR A 79 -7.89 0.63 25.45
N ALA A 80 -6.93 1.15 24.67
CA ALA A 80 -5.97 0.35 23.93
C ALA A 80 -4.52 0.73 24.24
N GLN A 81 -3.64 -0.27 24.14
CA GLN A 81 -2.20 -0.13 24.29
C GLN A 81 -1.48 -1.08 23.32
N ALA A 82 -0.63 -0.54 22.45
CA ALA A 82 0.31 -1.33 21.66
C ALA A 82 1.47 -1.79 22.55
N ILE A 83 1.64 -3.10 22.67
CA ILE A 83 2.68 -3.71 23.52
C ILE A 83 3.96 -3.95 22.71
N ASP A 84 3.81 -4.26 21.43
CA ASP A 84 4.91 -4.45 20.49
C ASP A 84 4.47 -4.07 19.05
N THR A 85 5.35 -4.31 18.06
CA THR A 85 5.09 -3.98 16.64
C THR A 85 3.92 -4.73 15.99
N ARG A 86 3.30 -5.68 16.69
CA ARG A 86 2.26 -6.59 16.19
C ARG A 86 1.09 -6.76 17.15
N THR A 87 1.28 -6.57 18.45
CA THR A 87 0.28 -6.86 19.48
C THR A 87 -0.31 -5.59 20.09
N ILE A 88 -1.63 -5.49 20.11
CA ILE A 88 -2.38 -4.43 20.79
C ILE A 88 -3.35 -5.08 21.77
N ILE A 89 -3.31 -4.67 23.04
CA ILE A 89 -4.28 -5.07 24.05
C ILE A 89 -5.34 -3.97 24.14
N ALA A 90 -6.61 -4.34 24.04
CA ALA A 90 -7.74 -3.43 24.14
C ALA A 90 -8.71 -3.89 25.25
N THR A 91 -8.88 -3.08 26.28
CA THR A 91 -9.75 -3.31 27.43
C THR A 91 -11.09 -2.59 27.25
N LYS A 92 -12.20 -3.31 27.43
CA LYS A 92 -13.53 -2.72 27.29
C LYS A 92 -13.86 -1.74 28.44
N PRO A 93 -14.61 -0.66 28.20
CA PRO A 93 -15.17 0.16 29.28
C PRO A 93 -16.16 -0.63 30.18
N GLU A 94 -16.26 -0.26 31.46
CA GLU A 94 -17.10 -0.99 32.46
C GLU A 94 -18.57 -1.15 32.03
N ASN A 95 -19.16 -0.10 31.43
CA ASN A 95 -20.57 -0.07 31.02
C ASN A 95 -20.81 -0.55 29.58
N MET A 96 -19.93 -1.41 29.06
CA MET A 96 -20.01 -1.92 27.68
C MET A 96 -19.82 -3.44 27.65
N SER A 97 -20.61 -4.12 26.80
CA SER A 97 -20.35 -5.53 26.49
C SER A 97 -19.16 -5.67 25.57
N ILE A 98 -18.38 -6.73 25.76
CA ILE A 98 -17.22 -7.05 24.92
C ILE A 98 -17.58 -7.15 23.42
N VAL A 99 -18.79 -7.64 23.10
CA VAL A 99 -19.29 -7.75 21.72
C VAL A 99 -19.50 -6.36 21.11
N LYS A 100 -20.10 -5.43 21.87
CA LYS A 100 -20.29 -4.04 21.42
C LYS A 100 -18.94 -3.34 21.25
N PHE A 101 -18.03 -3.56 22.19
CA PHE A 101 -16.67 -3.01 22.14
C PHE A 101 -15.93 -3.49 20.88
N LEU A 102 -15.93 -4.79 20.63
CA LEU A 102 -15.31 -5.40 19.44
C LEU A 102 -15.96 -4.92 18.13
N ALA A 103 -17.29 -4.75 18.10
CA ALA A 103 -17.98 -4.24 16.92
C ALA A 103 -17.60 -2.79 16.60
N ILE A 104 -17.44 -1.94 17.62
CA ILE A 104 -16.97 -0.56 17.44
C ILE A 104 -15.53 -0.55 16.93
N ILE A 105 -14.63 -1.32 17.54
CA ILE A 105 -13.23 -1.43 17.09
C ILE A 105 -13.14 -1.85 15.62
N GLN A 106 -13.94 -2.83 15.19
CA GLN A 106 -13.95 -3.31 13.80
C GLN A 106 -14.40 -2.23 12.79
N ASN A 107 -15.18 -1.24 13.21
CA ASN A 107 -15.66 -0.16 12.35
C ASN A 107 -14.72 1.06 12.31
N ILE A 108 -13.61 1.04 13.07
CA ILE A 108 -12.64 2.13 13.04
C ILE A 108 -11.90 2.09 11.70
N GLU A 109 -12.10 3.13 10.89
CA GLU A 109 -11.37 3.31 9.65
C GLU A 109 -9.91 3.70 9.96
N ILE A 110 -9.00 2.80 9.59
CA ILE A 110 -7.56 3.05 9.59
C ILE A 110 -7.18 3.43 8.17
N ASP A 111 -6.80 4.70 7.96
CA ASP A 111 -6.13 5.14 6.74
C ASP A 111 -4.71 4.55 6.69
N SER A 112 -4.64 3.25 6.45
CA SER A 112 -3.43 2.57 6.06
C SER A 112 -3.10 3.04 4.66
N SER A 113 -2.25 4.07 4.55
CA SER A 113 -1.68 4.46 3.26
C SER A 113 -1.17 3.20 2.55
N PHE A 114 -1.62 2.95 1.32
CA PHE A 114 -1.02 1.92 0.47
C PHE A 114 0.49 2.07 0.56
N LYS A 115 1.21 0.99 0.92
CA LYS A 115 2.67 1.07 0.95
C LYS A 115 3.12 1.47 -0.46
N GLN A 116 3.78 2.62 -0.54
CA GLN A 116 4.43 3.05 -1.75
C GLN A 116 5.36 1.92 -2.20
N LYS A 117 5.09 1.35 -3.37
CA LYS A 117 5.86 0.22 -3.91
C LYS A 117 5.90 0.32 -5.43
N ILE A 118 7.08 0.09 -5.99
CA ILE A 118 7.26 0.01 -7.44
C ILE A 118 7.55 -1.44 -7.81
N ILE A 119 6.75 -2.00 -8.72
CA ILE A 119 6.98 -3.32 -9.30
C ILE A 119 7.31 -3.14 -10.77
N ILE A 120 8.46 -3.66 -11.20
CA ILE A 120 8.91 -3.62 -12.59
C ILE A 120 9.00 -5.05 -13.10
N ASP A 121 8.21 -5.39 -14.10
CA ASP A 121 8.31 -6.64 -14.85
C ASP A 121 9.02 -6.35 -16.18
N THR A 122 10.30 -6.73 -16.25
CA THR A 122 11.15 -6.44 -17.42
C THR A 122 10.82 -7.31 -18.62
N ALA A 123 10.32 -8.54 -18.41
CA ALA A 123 9.89 -9.42 -19.49
C ALA A 123 8.55 -8.99 -20.11
N LYS A 124 7.64 -8.44 -19.31
CA LYS A 124 6.34 -7.94 -19.77
C LYS A 124 6.32 -6.44 -20.06
N GLU A 125 7.47 -5.77 -19.99
CA GLU A 125 7.56 -4.31 -20.19
C GLU A 125 6.49 -3.55 -19.37
N THR A 126 6.32 -3.91 -18.10
CA THR A 126 5.25 -3.36 -17.26
C THR A 126 5.82 -2.74 -15.99
N ILE A 127 5.37 -1.53 -15.67
CA ILE A 127 5.72 -0.82 -14.43
C ILE A 127 4.42 -0.56 -13.67
N ILE A 128 4.36 -0.98 -12.41
CA ILE A 128 3.23 -0.74 -11.50
C ILE A 128 3.76 0.12 -10.35
N VAL A 129 3.14 1.27 -10.14
CA VAL A 129 3.44 2.19 -9.05
C VAL A 129 2.24 2.21 -8.11
N GLY A 130 2.45 1.78 -6.87
CA GLY A 130 1.45 1.83 -5.81
C GLY A 130 1.55 3.14 -5.04
N GLY A 131 0.44 3.88 -4.95
CA GLY A 131 0.36 5.19 -4.28
C GLY A 131 1.15 6.31 -4.98
N ASP A 132 1.14 7.49 -4.38
CA ASP A 132 1.84 8.66 -4.90
C ASP A 132 3.29 8.67 -4.41
N VAL A 133 4.19 8.03 -5.18
CA VAL A 133 5.63 8.03 -4.89
C VAL A 133 6.22 9.38 -5.25
N VAL A 134 6.42 10.23 -4.24
CA VAL A 134 7.02 11.57 -4.38
C VAL A 134 8.50 11.45 -4.72
N ILE A 135 8.96 12.32 -5.63
CA ILE A 135 10.36 12.43 -6.02
C ILE A 135 10.90 13.82 -5.69
N LYS A 136 12.14 13.86 -5.21
CA LYS A 136 12.85 15.14 -5.05
C LYS A 136 13.12 15.78 -6.42
N PRO A 137 13.20 17.12 -6.52
CA PRO A 137 13.55 17.79 -7.77
C PRO A 137 14.86 17.25 -8.34
N VAL A 138 14.85 16.84 -9.61
CA VAL A 138 15.97 16.15 -10.24
C VAL A 138 16.07 16.52 -11.72
N THR A 139 17.30 16.47 -12.24
CA THR A 139 17.57 16.57 -13.68
C THR A 139 18.24 15.27 -14.11
N ILE A 140 17.68 14.61 -15.12
CA ILE A 140 18.18 13.37 -15.70
C ILE A 140 18.66 13.71 -17.11
N THR A 141 19.93 13.44 -17.41
CA THR A 141 20.49 13.60 -18.75
C THR A 141 21.03 12.26 -19.21
N LYS A 142 20.54 11.78 -20.34
CA LYS A 142 20.99 10.58 -21.08
C LYS A 142 21.28 11.02 -22.51
N ASP A 143 22.10 10.28 -23.26
CA ASP A 143 22.61 10.67 -24.59
C ASP A 143 21.56 11.25 -25.55
N ALA A 144 20.32 10.77 -25.47
CA ALA A 144 19.20 11.21 -26.30
C ALA A 144 18.24 12.22 -25.63
N PHE A 145 18.34 12.48 -24.32
CA PHE A 145 17.40 13.40 -23.66
C PHE A 145 17.90 14.01 -22.35
N THR A 146 17.37 15.18 -22.02
CA THR A 146 17.45 15.81 -20.71
C THR A 146 16.03 16.07 -20.20
N ILE A 147 15.71 15.58 -19.01
CA ILE A 147 14.44 15.84 -18.32
C ILE A 147 14.74 16.52 -17.00
N ARG A 148 14.10 17.65 -16.76
CA ARG A 148 14.10 18.30 -15.44
C ARG A 148 12.69 18.26 -14.87
N ILE A 149 12.55 17.75 -13.66
CA ILE A 149 11.27 17.71 -12.96
C ILE A 149 11.38 18.49 -11.64
N LYS A 150 10.44 19.41 -11.43
CA LYS A 150 10.38 20.26 -10.25
C LYS A 150 8.95 20.72 -9.95
N GLN A 151 8.69 21.00 -8.68
CA GLN A 151 7.51 21.76 -8.29
C GLN A 151 7.66 23.20 -8.76
N THR A 152 6.56 23.79 -9.24
CA THR A 152 6.53 25.20 -9.60
C THR A 152 6.13 26.09 -8.41
N ASN A 153 6.52 27.36 -8.46
CA ASN A 153 6.11 28.38 -7.49
C ASN A 153 5.00 29.30 -8.03
N LEU A 154 4.36 28.91 -9.14
CA LEU A 154 3.29 29.69 -9.78
C LEU A 154 2.00 29.58 -8.97
N ASP A 155 1.24 30.68 -8.88
CA ASP A 155 -0.12 30.66 -8.35
C ASP A 155 -1.13 30.08 -9.36
N GLU A 156 -2.39 29.92 -8.95
CA GLU A 156 -3.44 29.28 -9.78
C GLU A 156 -3.74 30.04 -11.07
N ASN A 157 -3.68 31.37 -11.05
CA ASN A 157 -3.91 32.19 -12.24
C ASN A 157 -2.72 32.07 -13.20
N GLN A 158 -1.50 32.15 -12.67
CA GLN A 158 -0.26 32.01 -13.42
C GLN A 158 -0.06 30.59 -13.99
N TRP A 159 -0.53 29.56 -13.28
CA TRP A 159 -0.47 28.18 -13.76
C TRP A 159 -1.31 27.96 -15.02
N ASN A 160 -2.51 28.55 -15.02
CA ASN A 160 -3.49 28.41 -16.10
C ASN A 160 -3.21 29.35 -17.28
N ASP A 161 -2.40 30.40 -17.08
CA ASP A 161 -2.01 31.33 -18.14
C ASP A 161 -1.00 30.69 -19.12
N PRO A 162 -1.38 30.46 -20.39
CA PRO A 162 -0.49 29.86 -21.39
C PRO A 162 0.72 30.74 -21.76
N ALA A 163 0.68 32.05 -21.48
CA ALA A 163 1.81 32.94 -21.72
C ALA A 163 2.92 32.75 -20.66
N ILE A 164 2.53 32.39 -19.43
CA ILE A 164 3.42 32.19 -18.28
C ILE A 164 3.86 30.72 -18.17
N ASN A 165 2.95 29.78 -18.41
CA ASN A 165 3.19 28.34 -18.32
C ASN A 165 2.94 27.66 -19.68
N GLN A 166 3.91 27.80 -20.58
CA GLN A 166 3.86 27.40 -22.00
C GLN A 166 3.87 25.87 -22.24
N GLY A 167 3.97 25.07 -21.17
CA GLY A 167 4.01 23.62 -21.27
C GLY A 167 2.69 22.99 -21.70
N ARG A 168 2.77 21.82 -22.35
CA ARG A 168 1.63 20.94 -22.65
C ARG A 168 1.19 20.22 -21.37
N ASP A 169 -0.10 20.23 -21.09
CA ASP A 169 -0.69 19.43 -20.00
C ASP A 169 -0.55 17.93 -20.28
N ILE A 170 -0.02 17.19 -19.32
CA ILE A 170 0.16 15.73 -19.38
C ILE A 170 -0.72 14.99 -18.36
N GLY A 171 -1.63 15.70 -17.69
CA GLY A 171 -2.52 15.21 -16.64
C GLY A 171 -1.92 15.36 -15.23
N ASP A 172 -2.79 15.25 -14.22
CA ASP A 172 -2.41 15.22 -12.80
C ASP A 172 -1.64 16.47 -12.33
N ASP A 173 -2.09 17.65 -12.77
CA ASP A 173 -1.47 18.94 -12.45
C ASP A 173 0.02 19.04 -12.87
N ALA A 174 0.41 18.35 -13.94
CA ALA A 174 1.75 18.41 -14.53
C ALA A 174 1.72 18.96 -15.97
N LYS A 175 2.68 19.84 -16.31
CA LYS A 175 2.89 20.35 -17.68
C LYS A 175 4.32 20.13 -18.13
N ILE A 176 4.50 19.71 -19.39
CA ILE A 176 5.80 19.51 -20.05
C ILE A 176 6.07 20.63 -21.06
N ASP A 177 7.14 21.38 -20.84
CA ASP A 177 7.57 22.49 -21.70
C ASP A 177 8.81 22.10 -22.53
N GLN A 178 8.85 22.56 -23.78
CA GLN A 178 9.96 22.39 -24.72
C GLN A 178 10.61 23.76 -24.95
N LYS A 179 11.88 23.92 -24.59
CA LYS A 179 12.61 25.11 -25.08
C LYS A 179 12.81 24.97 -26.59
N PRO A 180 12.45 25.99 -27.40
CA PRO A 180 12.23 25.79 -28.82
C PRO A 180 13.55 25.89 -29.58
N VAL A 181 14.08 24.77 -30.08
CA VAL A 181 14.64 24.73 -31.44
C VAL A 181 14.44 23.30 -31.97
N VAL A 182 13.51 23.18 -32.92
CA VAL A 182 13.07 21.93 -33.58
C VAL A 182 12.28 21.01 -32.64
N VAL A 183 11.33 20.26 -33.22
CA VAL A 183 10.48 19.25 -32.56
C VAL A 183 11.34 18.09 -32.06
N ASN A 184 12.20 18.37 -31.08
CA ASN A 184 13.09 17.43 -30.48
C ASN A 184 12.80 17.43 -28.99
N LEU A 185 12.17 16.35 -28.52
CA LEU A 185 11.80 16.20 -27.11
C LEU A 185 13.01 15.89 -26.23
N ASP A 186 14.22 15.90 -26.78
CA ASP A 186 15.50 15.68 -26.11
C ASP A 186 15.80 16.68 -24.98
N ASN A 187 15.00 17.72 -24.77
CA ASN A 187 15.14 18.60 -23.60
C ASN A 187 13.76 19.05 -23.08
N ALA A 188 13.30 18.43 -21.99
CA ALA A 188 11.98 18.64 -21.42
C ALA A 188 12.06 19.19 -19.99
N LEU A 189 11.25 20.22 -19.72
CA LEU A 189 10.98 20.69 -18.36
C LEU A 189 9.57 20.25 -17.94
N VAL A 190 9.48 19.52 -16.84
CA VAL A 190 8.21 19.12 -16.20
C VAL A 190 7.98 19.99 -14.98
N ASN A 191 6.93 20.79 -15.02
CA ASN A 191 6.45 21.57 -13.90
C ASN A 191 5.21 20.89 -13.31
N THR A 192 5.16 20.71 -12.00
CA THR A 192 4.00 20.17 -11.27
C THR A 192 3.44 21.20 -10.29
N LYS A 193 2.12 21.23 -10.07
CA LYS A 193 1.53 22.07 -8.99
C LYS A 193 1.86 21.52 -7.59
N LYS A 194 1.75 20.21 -7.44
CA LYS A 194 2.04 19.47 -6.21
C LYS A 194 3.49 18.97 -6.21
N GLU A 195 3.88 18.31 -5.13
CA GLU A 195 5.17 17.60 -5.08
C GLU A 195 5.27 16.64 -6.29
N PRO A 196 6.38 16.65 -7.04
CA PRO A 196 6.48 15.83 -8.24
C PRO A 196 6.49 14.33 -7.87
N THR A 197 5.93 13.49 -8.74
CA THR A 197 5.82 12.04 -8.51
C THR A 197 6.52 11.20 -9.59
N ILE A 198 6.73 9.91 -9.32
CA ILE A 198 7.20 8.95 -10.34
C ILE A 198 6.22 8.88 -11.52
N SER A 199 4.91 8.98 -11.24
CA SER A 199 3.88 8.99 -12.28
C SER A 199 4.04 10.19 -13.22
N ASP A 200 4.39 11.37 -12.70
CA ASP A 200 4.68 12.56 -13.52
C ASP A 200 5.88 12.35 -14.45
N LEU A 201 6.96 11.80 -13.90
CA LEU A 201 8.16 11.48 -14.69
C LEU A 201 7.84 10.46 -15.79
N MET A 202 7.14 9.38 -15.46
CA MET A 202 6.73 8.35 -16.42
C MET A 202 5.82 8.92 -17.52
N ARG A 203 4.85 9.77 -17.16
CA ARG A 203 3.97 10.45 -18.11
C ARG A 203 4.78 11.35 -19.05
N ALA A 204 5.72 12.13 -18.51
CA ALA A 204 6.59 12.99 -19.31
C ALA A 204 7.44 12.17 -20.29
N MET A 205 8.11 11.12 -19.81
CA MET A 205 8.94 10.24 -20.65
C MET A 205 8.13 9.53 -21.74
N LYS A 206 6.89 9.12 -21.42
CA LYS A 206 5.96 8.53 -22.39
C LYS A 206 5.56 9.53 -23.48
N VAL A 207 5.29 10.79 -23.12
CA VAL A 207 4.99 11.86 -24.09
C VAL A 207 6.20 12.17 -24.97
N MET A 208 7.41 12.05 -24.43
CA MET A 208 8.68 12.13 -25.16
C MET A 208 8.98 10.91 -26.03
N LYS A 209 8.12 9.89 -26.00
CA LYS A 209 8.28 8.63 -26.76
C LYS A 209 9.60 7.90 -26.43
N LEU A 210 10.08 8.05 -25.20
CA LEU A 210 11.25 7.31 -24.75
C LEU A 210 10.91 5.82 -24.57
N PRO A 211 11.86 4.91 -24.85
CA PRO A 211 11.64 3.49 -24.64
C PRO A 211 11.47 3.19 -23.16
N ILE A 212 10.70 2.14 -22.85
CA ILE A 212 10.43 1.77 -21.45
C ILE A 212 11.70 1.40 -20.68
N THR A 213 12.73 0.90 -21.37
CA THR A 213 14.06 0.65 -20.81
C THR A 213 14.67 1.91 -20.22
N ASP A 214 14.51 3.07 -20.87
CA ASP A 214 15.02 4.34 -20.37
C ASP A 214 14.24 4.81 -19.13
N ILE A 215 12.93 4.55 -19.09
CA ILE A 215 12.08 4.84 -17.93
C ILE A 215 12.53 3.98 -16.73
N ILE A 216 12.75 2.69 -16.94
CA ILE A 216 13.22 1.77 -15.89
C ILE A 216 14.59 2.20 -15.36
N ASP A 217 15.52 2.54 -16.26
CA ASP A 217 16.85 3.02 -15.89
C ASP A 217 16.78 4.31 -15.08
N ALA A 218 15.96 5.28 -15.51
CA ALA A 218 15.74 6.53 -14.78
C ALA A 218 15.21 6.25 -13.36
N ILE A 219 14.21 5.39 -13.21
CA ILE A 219 13.64 5.02 -11.92
C ILE A 219 14.68 4.35 -11.00
N LYS A 220 15.53 3.47 -11.55
CA LYS A 220 16.64 2.84 -10.80
C LYS A 220 17.65 3.88 -10.32
N MET A 221 18.09 4.78 -11.19
CA MET A 221 19.04 5.85 -10.84
C MET A 221 18.48 6.77 -9.75
N LEU A 222 17.18 7.08 -9.78
CA LEU A 222 16.53 7.89 -8.75
C LEU A 222 16.53 7.21 -7.39
N ARG A 223 16.28 5.89 -7.35
CA ARG A 223 16.38 5.11 -6.12
C ARG A 223 17.81 5.09 -5.60
N ASP A 224 18.78 4.82 -6.47
CA ASP A 224 20.19 4.72 -6.09
C ASP A 224 20.76 6.08 -5.62
N LEU A 225 20.23 7.19 -6.12
CA LEU A 225 20.52 8.55 -5.65
C LEU A 225 19.85 8.90 -4.30
N GLY A 226 18.87 8.11 -3.85
CA GLY A 226 18.02 8.45 -2.70
C GLY A 226 17.06 9.62 -2.99
N ALA A 227 16.76 9.87 -4.27
CA ALA A 227 15.77 10.84 -4.70
C ALA A 227 14.33 10.32 -4.52
N ILE A 228 14.17 9.00 -4.37
CA ILE A 228 12.95 8.32 -3.95
C ILE A 228 13.25 7.36 -2.80
N ASP A 229 12.34 7.30 -1.84
CA ASP A 229 12.39 6.38 -0.69
C ASP A 229 11.20 5.44 -0.76
N VAL A 230 11.36 4.35 -1.53
CA VAL A 230 10.27 3.42 -1.85
C VAL A 230 10.78 2.00 -2.04
N GLU A 231 10.00 1.01 -1.60
CA GLU A 231 10.30 -0.40 -1.86
C GLU A 231 10.17 -0.67 -3.37
N MET A 232 11.19 -1.30 -3.97
CA MET A 232 11.21 -1.61 -5.39
C MET A 232 11.49 -3.09 -5.62
N GLU A 233 10.63 -3.74 -6.40
CA GLU A 233 10.73 -5.14 -6.79
C GLU A 233 10.90 -5.24 -8.31
N ILE A 234 11.91 -5.98 -8.76
CA ILE A 234 12.17 -6.21 -10.18
C ILE A 234 11.97 -7.70 -10.46
N ARG A 235 11.12 -7.99 -11.44
CA ARG A 235 10.82 -9.32 -11.95
C ARG A 235 11.40 -9.46 -13.36
N GLY A 236 11.99 -10.62 -13.62
CA GLY A 236 12.49 -11.04 -14.92
C GLY A 236 11.62 -12.14 -15.51
#